data_AF-A0A5C8TEN1-F1
#
_entry.id   AF-A0A5C8TEN1-F1
#
_cell.length_a   1.000
_cell.length_b   1.000
_cell.length_c   1.000
_cell.angle_alpha   90.00
_cell.angle_beta   90.00
_cell.angle_gamma   90.00
#
_symmetry.space_group_name_H-M   'P 1'
#
loop_
_entity.id
_entity.type
_entity.pdbx_description
1 polymer ?
#
loop_
_entity_poly.entity_id
_entity_poly.type
_entity_poly.pdbx_seq_one_letter_code
_entity_poly.pdbx_strand_id
1 'polypeptide(L)'
;MTPAARCAAAIEVLADIAGRRRPAADALKDWGLNHRFAGSGDRGGIASLVYDALRRRSSAAWIMGDDSPRAVLLGSLRLQQGLAAPSIAALFNGEGFAPEKLAEDEGRRLSEGNLADAPPHVAGDVPEWVLPQLEAILGDELLPELKALARRAPLDIRVNALKGDREAAMPGLAHH
;
A
#
# COMPACT_ATOMS: atom_id res chain seq x y z
N MET A 1 -1.01 -16.45 -9.70
CA MET A 1 -1.54 -16.51 -8.31
C MET A 1 -2.89 -15.79 -8.25
N THR A 2 -3.84 -16.25 -7.43
CA THR A 2 -5.14 -15.56 -7.27
C THR A 2 -4.96 -14.25 -6.49
N PRO A 3 -5.82 -13.24 -6.67
CA PRO A 3 -5.76 -12.00 -5.89
C PRO A 3 -5.75 -12.23 -4.37
N ALA A 4 -6.55 -13.18 -3.87
CA ALA A 4 -6.57 -13.56 -2.46
C ALA A 4 -5.20 -14.11 -1.98
N ALA A 5 -4.57 -14.99 -2.77
CA ALA A 5 -3.25 -15.50 -2.45
C ALA A 5 -2.15 -14.42 -2.48
N ARG A 6 -2.31 -13.37 -3.31
CA ARG A 6 -1.42 -12.20 -3.25
C ARG A 6 -1.57 -11.42 -1.95
N CYS A 7 -2.77 -11.38 -1.37
CA CYS A 7 -2.99 -10.76 -0.07
C CYS A 7 -2.26 -11.53 1.05
N ALA A 8 -2.34 -12.86 1.06
CA ALA A 8 -1.60 -13.68 2.02
C ALA A 8 -0.08 -13.43 1.94
N ALA A 9 0.48 -13.47 0.72
CA ALA A 9 1.89 -13.17 0.49
C ALA A 9 2.28 -11.75 0.93
N ALA A 10 1.41 -10.75 0.70
CA ALA A 10 1.67 -9.38 1.15
C ALA A 10 1.69 -9.28 2.69
N ILE A 11 0.80 -9.99 3.40
CA ILE A 11 0.80 -10.05 4.87
C ILE A 11 2.12 -10.64 5.38
N GLU A 12 2.60 -11.73 4.78
CA GLU A 12 3.89 -12.36 5.13
C GLU A 12 5.06 -11.38 4.94
N VAL A 13 5.11 -10.69 3.81
CA VAL A 13 6.17 -9.71 3.53
C VAL A 13 6.11 -8.53 4.50
N LEU A 14 4.92 -8.01 4.80
CA LEU A 14 4.74 -6.94 5.79
C LEU A 14 5.17 -7.39 7.20
N ALA A 15 4.87 -8.64 7.58
CA ALA A 15 5.30 -9.22 8.84
C ALA A 15 6.83 -9.35 8.93
N ASP A 16 7.47 -9.78 7.85
CA ASP A 16 8.92 -9.88 7.76
C ASP A 16 9.60 -8.49 7.82
N ILE A 17 9.05 -7.47 7.14
CA ILE A 17 9.52 -6.09 7.25
C ILE A 17 9.41 -5.58 8.70
N ALA A 18 8.27 -5.80 9.36
CA ALA A 18 8.04 -5.35 10.73
C ALA A 18 8.95 -6.07 11.73
N GLY A 19 9.09 -7.40 11.61
CA GLY A 19 9.87 -8.23 12.51
C GLY A 19 11.39 -8.05 12.36
N ARG A 20 11.88 -7.93 11.12
CA ARG A 20 13.33 -7.81 10.83
C ARG A 20 13.81 -6.38 10.61
N ARG A 21 12.89 -5.41 10.52
CA ARG A 21 13.17 -3.98 10.30
C ARG A 21 14.09 -3.72 9.11
N ARG A 22 13.72 -4.28 7.96
CA ARG A 22 14.53 -4.22 6.73
C ARG A 22 13.80 -3.49 5.59
N PRO A 23 14.53 -3.01 4.57
CA PRO A 23 13.92 -2.36 3.42
C PRO A 23 12.92 -3.28 2.69
N ALA A 24 11.80 -2.70 2.23
CA ALA A 24 10.75 -3.44 1.54
C ALA A 24 11.25 -4.14 0.26
N ALA A 25 12.17 -3.51 -0.47
CA ALA A 25 12.76 -4.09 -1.67
C ALA A 25 13.53 -5.41 -1.38
N ASP A 26 14.28 -5.45 -0.28
CA ASP A 26 15.01 -6.66 0.13
C ASP A 26 14.03 -7.75 0.60
N ALA A 27 13.00 -7.37 1.34
CA ALA A 27 11.96 -8.29 1.77
C ALA A 27 11.22 -8.95 0.60
N LEU A 28 10.80 -8.15 -0.38
CA LEU A 28 10.14 -8.61 -1.60
C LEU A 28 11.06 -9.49 -2.45
N LYS A 29 12.34 -9.12 -2.57
CA LYS A 29 13.33 -9.90 -3.32
C LYS A 29 13.53 -11.27 -2.68
N ASP A 30 13.78 -11.31 -1.38
CA ASP A 30 14.00 -12.56 -0.65
C ASP A 30 12.76 -13.45 -0.65
N TRP A 31 11.57 -12.87 -0.46
CA TRP A 31 10.32 -13.62 -0.61
C TRP A 31 10.21 -14.22 -2.02
N GLY A 32 10.49 -13.45 -3.08
CA GLY A 32 10.44 -13.93 -4.45
C GLY A 32 11.50 -14.99 -4.81
N LEU A 33 12.66 -15.00 -4.14
CA LEU A 33 13.67 -16.05 -4.30
C LEU A 33 13.20 -17.37 -3.68
N ASN A 34 12.53 -17.31 -2.53
CA ASN A 34 11.99 -18.47 -1.84
C ASN A 34 10.67 -18.99 -2.47
N HIS A 35 9.96 -18.15 -3.24
CA HIS A 35 8.70 -18.49 -3.90
C HIS A 35 8.83 -18.50 -5.43
N ARG A 36 9.57 -19.49 -5.96
CA ARG A 36 9.92 -19.59 -7.39
C ARG A 36 8.71 -19.77 -8.31
N PHE A 37 7.57 -20.22 -7.79
CA PHE A 37 6.31 -20.35 -8.53
C PHE A 37 5.68 -18.99 -8.87
N ALA A 38 6.00 -17.92 -8.13
CA ALA A 38 5.47 -16.60 -8.38
C ALA A 38 6.16 -15.98 -9.60
N GLY A 39 5.41 -15.82 -10.69
CA GLY A 39 5.88 -15.14 -11.90
C GLY A 39 6.03 -13.62 -11.73
N SER A 40 6.51 -12.92 -12.75
CA SER A 40 6.72 -11.46 -12.72
C SER A 40 5.46 -10.67 -12.38
N GLY A 41 4.31 -11.04 -12.95
CA GLY A 41 3.02 -10.40 -12.66
C GLY A 41 2.54 -10.64 -11.23
N ASP A 42 2.81 -11.81 -10.66
CA ASP A 42 2.48 -12.12 -9.26
C ASP A 42 3.36 -11.32 -8.30
N ARG A 43 4.67 -11.27 -8.56
CA ARG A 43 5.63 -10.46 -7.79
C ARG A 43 5.28 -8.97 -7.86
N GLY A 44 4.92 -8.47 -9.05
CA GLY A 44 4.49 -7.08 -9.23
C GLY A 44 3.20 -6.77 -8.48
N GLY A 45 2.24 -7.71 -8.46
CA GLY A 45 1.00 -7.58 -7.70
C GLY A 45 1.23 -7.54 -6.20
N ILE A 46 2.06 -8.45 -5.66
CA ILE A 46 2.43 -8.45 -4.23
C ILE A 46 3.17 -7.17 -3.86
N ALA A 47 4.17 -6.77 -4.65
CA ALA A 47 4.92 -5.55 -4.40
C ALA A 47 4.00 -4.32 -4.35
N SER A 48 3.01 -4.25 -5.24
CA SER A 48 2.02 -3.17 -5.24
C SER A 48 1.23 -3.15 -3.93
N LEU A 49 0.72 -4.30 -3.46
CA LEU A 49 0.02 -4.40 -2.17
C LEU A 49 0.90 -3.97 -0.99
N VAL A 50 2.15 -4.43 -0.95
CA VAL A 50 3.09 -4.09 0.13
C VAL A 50 3.40 -2.59 0.15
N TYR A 51 3.68 -1.97 -1.00
CA TYR A 51 3.95 -0.53 -1.05
C TYR A 51 2.72 0.31 -0.75
N ASP A 52 1.52 -0.13 -1.17
CA ASP A 52 0.27 0.53 -0.81
C ASP A 52 0.00 0.47 0.69
N ALA A 53 0.23 -0.68 1.31
CA ALA A 53 0.16 -0.88 2.75
C ALA A 53 1.13 0.00 3.53
N LEU A 54 2.40 0.06 3.12
CA LEU A 54 3.41 0.90 3.79
C LEU A 54 3.11 2.39 3.64
N ARG A 55 2.59 2.82 2.48
CA ARG A 55 2.21 4.21 2.23
C ARG A 55 1.03 4.66 3.06
N ARG A 56 0.12 3.74 3.40
CA ARG A 56 -1.08 4.00 4.21
C ARG A 56 -0.98 3.44 5.62
N ARG A 57 0.23 3.16 6.13
CA ARG A 57 0.39 2.33 7.35
C ARG A 57 -0.33 2.94 8.55
N SER A 58 -0.12 4.23 8.80
CA SER A 58 -0.65 4.90 9.99
C SER A 58 -2.17 5.02 9.91
N SER A 59 -2.69 5.47 8.76
CA SER A 59 -4.12 5.63 8.55
C SER A 59 -4.87 4.30 8.49
N ALA A 60 -4.27 3.27 7.88
CA ALA A 60 -4.82 1.91 7.86
C ALA A 60 -4.89 1.32 9.27
N ALA A 61 -3.80 1.42 10.03
CA ALA A 61 -3.77 0.94 11.41
C ALA A 61 -4.78 1.68 12.29
N TRP A 62 -4.96 2.99 12.08
CA TRP A 62 -5.97 3.79 12.78
C TRP A 62 -7.39 3.29 12.53
N ILE A 63 -7.81 3.17 11.26
CA ILE A 63 -9.19 2.75 10.96
C ILE A 63 -9.46 1.30 11.40
N MET A 64 -8.42 0.46 11.40
CA MET A 64 -8.49 -0.92 11.85
C MET A 64 -8.24 -1.10 13.35
N GLY A 65 -7.83 -0.05 14.07
CA GLY A 65 -7.52 -0.12 15.51
C GLY A 65 -6.44 -1.15 15.88
N ASP A 66 -5.62 -1.55 14.92
CA ASP A 66 -4.58 -2.58 15.03
C ASP A 66 -3.49 -2.27 13.99
N ASP A 67 -2.23 -2.37 14.38
CA ASP A 67 -1.08 -2.11 13.51
C ASP A 67 -0.40 -3.39 12.99
N SER A 68 -1.05 -4.55 13.19
CA SER A 68 -0.62 -5.82 12.63
C SER A 68 -0.51 -5.77 11.09
N PRO A 69 0.39 -6.57 10.48
CA PRO A 69 0.53 -6.65 9.03
C PRO A 69 -0.79 -6.91 8.29
N ARG A 70 -1.68 -7.70 8.89
CA ARG A 70 -3.01 -8.00 8.36
C ARG A 70 -3.91 -6.78 8.41
N ALA A 71 -4.03 -6.13 9.56
CA ALA A 71 -4.85 -4.93 9.73
C ALA A 71 -4.39 -3.80 8.81
N VAL A 72 -3.08 -3.59 8.68
CA VAL A 72 -2.51 -2.61 7.76
C VAL A 72 -2.88 -2.92 6.30
N LEU A 73 -2.77 -4.18 5.87
CA LEU A 73 -3.18 -4.55 4.52
C LEU A 73 -4.67 -4.29 4.29
N LEU A 74 -5.54 -4.74 5.20
CA LEU A 74 -6.99 -4.55 5.13
C LEU A 74 -7.36 -3.06 5.01
N GLY A 75 -6.81 -2.23 5.89
CA GLY A 75 -7.04 -0.79 5.87
C GLY A 75 -6.53 -0.14 4.58
N SER A 76 -5.38 -0.57 4.06
CA SER A 76 -4.84 -0.06 2.79
C SER A 76 -5.69 -0.43 1.57
N LEU A 77 -6.29 -1.63 1.54
CA LEU A 77 -7.19 -2.03 0.44
C LEU A 77 -8.39 -1.08 0.35
N ARG A 78 -8.88 -0.61 1.50
CA ARG A 78 -9.92 0.42 1.56
C ARG A 78 -9.40 1.81 1.21
N LEU A 79 -8.36 2.28 1.87
CA LEU A 79 -7.90 3.68 1.78
C LEU A 79 -7.12 4.00 0.50
N GLN A 80 -6.36 3.04 -0.03
CA GLN A 80 -5.51 3.22 -1.19
C GLN A 80 -6.16 2.74 -2.48
N GLN A 81 -6.83 1.59 -2.44
CA GLN A 81 -7.48 1.01 -3.62
C GLN A 81 -8.97 1.31 -3.72
N GLY A 82 -9.57 1.90 -2.67
CA GLY A 82 -10.99 2.28 -2.67
C GLY A 82 -11.95 1.09 -2.63
N LEU A 83 -11.48 -0.09 -2.22
CA LEU A 83 -12.35 -1.28 -2.18
C LEU A 83 -13.36 -1.17 -1.04
N ALA A 84 -14.61 -1.53 -1.33
CA ALA A 84 -15.66 -1.64 -0.33
C ALA A 84 -15.45 -2.90 0.55
N ALA A 85 -15.97 -2.88 1.77
CA ALA A 85 -15.82 -3.98 2.73
C ALA A 85 -16.23 -5.37 2.16
N PRO A 86 -17.34 -5.53 1.39
CA PRO A 86 -17.68 -6.82 0.79
C PRO A 86 -16.66 -7.30 -0.24
N SER A 87 -16.08 -6.40 -1.03
CA SER A 87 -15.03 -6.73 -2.00
C SER A 87 -13.74 -7.17 -1.30
N ILE A 88 -13.41 -6.54 -0.17
CA ILE A 88 -12.29 -6.97 0.68
C ILE A 88 -12.59 -8.34 1.28
N ALA A 89 -13.78 -8.56 1.84
CA ALA A 89 -14.17 -9.85 2.42
C ALA A 89 -14.04 -11.02 1.42
N ALA A 90 -14.32 -10.80 0.14
CA ALA A 90 -14.15 -11.81 -0.90
C ALA A 90 -12.68 -12.25 -1.12
N LEU A 91 -11.70 -11.41 -0.77
CA LEU A 91 -10.28 -11.73 -0.81
C LEU A 91 -9.80 -12.52 0.42
N PHE A 92 -10.62 -12.58 1.48
CA PHE A 92 -10.33 -13.18 2.78
C PHE A 92 -11.39 -14.24 3.07
N ASN A 93 -11.35 -15.36 2.34
CA ASN A 93 -12.34 -16.43 2.46
C ASN A 93 -11.79 -17.73 3.09
N GLY A 94 -10.47 -17.80 3.33
CA GLY A 94 -9.78 -18.98 3.86
C GLY A 94 -9.65 -20.16 2.88
N GLU A 95 -10.03 -19.99 1.61
CA GLU A 95 -9.96 -21.07 0.61
C GLU A 95 -8.59 -21.11 -0.09
N GLY A 96 -8.01 -22.31 -0.19
CA GLY A 96 -6.72 -22.52 -0.85
C GLY A 96 -5.60 -21.74 -0.16
N PHE A 97 -5.09 -20.71 -0.82
CA PHE A 97 -4.03 -19.82 -0.30
C PHE A 97 -4.57 -18.44 0.11
N ALA A 98 -5.89 -18.27 0.20
CA ALA A 98 -6.48 -17.04 0.70
C ALA A 98 -6.24 -16.91 2.22
N PRO A 99 -6.04 -15.68 2.74
CA PRO A 99 -6.03 -15.45 4.18
C PRO A 99 -7.34 -15.88 4.84
N GLU A 100 -7.28 -16.10 6.15
CA GLU A 100 -8.45 -16.40 6.99
C GLU A 100 -9.54 -15.34 6.86
N LYS A 101 -10.78 -15.79 7.05
CA LYS A 101 -11.98 -14.95 7.02
C LYS A 101 -11.86 -13.74 7.92
N LEU A 102 -12.52 -12.65 7.53
CA LEU A 102 -12.58 -11.46 8.36
C LEU A 102 -13.22 -11.80 9.71
N ALA A 103 -12.60 -11.35 10.80
CA ALA A 103 -13.25 -11.31 12.09
C ALA A 103 -14.38 -10.27 12.07
N GLU A 104 -15.35 -10.42 12.97
CA GLU A 104 -16.48 -9.49 13.07
C GLU A 104 -16.02 -8.04 13.30
N ASP A 105 -15.02 -7.84 14.17
CA ASP A 105 -14.43 -6.53 14.42
C ASP A 105 -13.74 -5.95 13.17
N GLU A 106 -13.01 -6.77 12.41
CA GLU A 106 -12.38 -6.33 11.15
C GLU A 106 -13.43 -5.84 10.15
N GLY A 107 -14.52 -6.60 9.98
CA GLY A 107 -15.63 -6.23 9.10
C GLY A 107 -16.31 -4.92 9.51
N ARG A 108 -16.56 -4.74 10.81
CA ARG A 108 -17.11 -3.50 11.38
C ARG A 108 -16.19 -2.31 11.10
N ARG A 109 -14.90 -2.45 11.42
CA ARG A 109 -13.91 -1.37 11.26
C ARG A 109 -13.65 -0.98 9.81
N LEU A 110 -13.66 -1.96 8.90
CA LEU A 110 -13.62 -1.67 7.46
C LEU A 110 -14.82 -0.85 7.00
N SER A 111 -15.98 -1.05 7.60
CA SER A 111 -17.22 -0.36 7.23
C SER A 111 -17.32 1.03 7.86
N GLU A 112 -16.98 1.15 9.14
CA GLU A 112 -17.28 2.34 9.97
C GLU A 112 -16.06 3.21 10.29
N GLY A 113 -14.86 2.62 10.28
CA GLY A 113 -13.63 3.32 10.65
C GLY A 113 -13.40 4.55 9.77
N ASN A 114 -12.92 5.64 10.36
CA ASN A 114 -12.66 6.87 9.63
C ASN A 114 -11.49 7.64 10.25
N LEU A 115 -11.06 8.71 9.59
CA LEU A 115 -9.92 9.53 9.99
C LEU A 115 -10.33 10.88 10.58
N ALA A 116 -11.60 11.08 10.98
CA ALA A 116 -12.09 12.36 11.45
C ALA A 116 -11.35 12.83 12.72
N ASP A 117 -11.09 11.90 13.64
CA ASP A 117 -10.39 12.15 14.90
C ASP A 117 -8.91 11.75 14.87
N ALA A 118 -8.38 11.41 13.69
CA ALA A 118 -6.98 11.00 13.55
C ALA A 118 -6.04 12.22 13.68
N PRO A 119 -4.95 12.14 14.45
CA PRO A 119 -3.92 13.17 14.47
C PRO A 119 -3.36 13.43 13.06
N PRO A 120 -2.87 14.65 12.75
CA PRO A 120 -2.41 14.99 11.40
C PRO A 120 -1.35 14.05 10.84
N HIS A 121 -0.41 13.56 11.67
CA HIS A 121 0.62 12.61 11.23
C HIS A 121 0.02 11.24 10.85
N VAL A 122 -1.07 10.82 11.51
CA VAL A 122 -1.81 9.59 11.18
C VAL A 122 -2.62 9.78 9.90
N ALA A 123 -3.38 10.88 9.82
CA ALA A 123 -4.23 11.19 8.67
C ALA A 123 -3.44 11.50 7.39
N GLY A 124 -2.19 11.96 7.55
CA GLY A 124 -1.24 12.23 6.47
C GLY A 124 -0.22 11.13 6.21
N ASP A 125 -0.28 10.01 6.94
CA ASP A 125 0.64 8.87 6.80
C ASP A 125 2.14 9.23 6.87
N VAL A 126 2.50 10.06 7.84
CA VAL A 126 3.90 10.43 8.12
C VAL A 126 4.29 10.10 9.57
N PRO A 127 5.59 9.90 9.85
CA PRO A 127 6.05 9.78 11.23
C PRO A 127 5.72 11.04 12.05
N GLU A 128 5.32 10.87 13.31
CA GLU A 128 4.96 12.01 14.18
C GLU A 128 6.09 13.03 14.32
N TRP A 129 7.33 12.57 14.41
CA TRP A 129 8.50 13.42 14.65
C TRP A 129 8.87 14.35 13.48
N VAL A 130 8.34 14.13 12.26
CA VAL A 130 8.53 15.06 11.13
C VAL A 130 7.48 16.16 11.05
N LEU A 131 6.39 16.03 11.83
CA LEU A 131 5.24 16.90 11.72
C LEU A 131 5.58 18.38 11.99
N PRO A 132 6.36 18.75 13.03
CA PRO A 132 6.69 20.16 13.28
C PRO A 132 7.47 20.83 12.14
N GLN A 133 8.34 20.09 11.45
CA GLN A 133 9.11 20.62 10.32
C GLN A 133 8.22 20.78 9.09
N LEU A 134 7.30 19.83 8.86
CA LEU A 134 6.35 19.90 7.75
C LEU A 134 5.33 21.04 7.98
N GLU A 135 4.87 21.24 9.21
CA GLU A 135 4.03 22.38 9.61
C GLU A 135 4.71 23.71 9.32
N ALA A 136 6.00 23.85 9.65
CA ALA A 136 6.75 25.07 9.39
C ALA A 136 6.91 25.40 7.89
N ILE A 137 6.86 24.39 7.01
CA ILE A 137 7.04 24.55 5.56
C ILE A 137 5.69 24.73 4.84
N LEU A 138 4.68 23.95 5.24
CA LEU A 138 3.42 23.81 4.51
C LEU A 138 2.29 24.66 5.11
N GLY A 139 2.38 25.03 6.39
CA GLY A 139 1.35 25.81 7.08
C GLY A 139 -0.03 25.19 6.95
N ASP A 140 -0.99 25.99 6.48
CA ASP A 140 -2.40 25.58 6.32
C ASP A 140 -2.60 24.44 5.29
N GLU A 141 -1.66 24.27 4.36
CA GLU A 141 -1.70 23.22 3.32
C GLU A 141 -1.11 21.88 3.78
N LEU A 142 -0.71 21.76 5.06
CA LEU A 142 -0.09 20.55 5.59
C LEU A 142 -0.89 19.28 5.24
N LEU A 143 -2.12 19.16 5.72
CA LEU A 143 -2.87 17.91 5.58
C LEU A 143 -3.23 17.58 4.10
N PRO A 144 -3.65 18.54 3.26
CA PRO A 144 -3.79 18.32 1.81
C PRO A 144 -2.52 17.76 1.15
N GLU A 145 -1.35 18.33 1.45
CA GLU A 145 -0.07 17.91 0.86
C GLU A 145 0.37 16.54 1.36
N LEU A 146 0.25 16.26 2.66
CA LEU A 146 0.55 14.93 3.20
C LEU A 146 -0.35 13.85 2.57
N LYS A 147 -1.64 14.13 2.42
CA LYS A 147 -2.58 13.24 1.71
C LYS A 147 -2.19 13.04 0.26
N ALA A 148 -1.64 14.06 -0.41
CA ALA A 148 -1.16 13.94 -1.78
C ALA A 148 0.09 13.05 -1.88
N LEU A 149 1.06 13.23 -0.96
CA LEU A 149 2.27 12.40 -0.84
C LEU A 149 1.96 10.94 -0.50
N ALA A 150 0.90 10.69 0.26
CA ALA A 150 0.40 9.36 0.59
C ALA A 150 -0.32 8.65 -0.57
N ARG A 151 -0.36 9.23 -1.79
CA ARG A 151 -0.87 8.56 -3.00
C ARG A 151 0.26 7.89 -3.79
N ARG A 152 -0.12 7.03 -4.74
CA ARG A 152 0.85 6.41 -5.65
C ARG A 152 1.49 7.50 -6.53
N ALA A 153 2.80 7.57 -6.52
CA ALA A 153 3.54 8.49 -7.39
C ALA A 153 3.29 8.15 -8.87
N PRO A 154 3.16 9.17 -9.75
CA PRO A 154 3.10 8.96 -11.19
C PRO A 154 4.44 8.40 -11.72
N LEU A 155 4.41 7.87 -12.94
CA LEU A 155 5.61 7.47 -13.67
C LEU A 155 6.10 8.65 -14.52
N ASP A 156 7.26 9.20 -14.17
CA ASP A 156 7.92 10.25 -14.94
C ASP A 156 9.03 9.66 -15.83
N ILE A 157 8.98 9.93 -17.13
CA ILE A 157 9.97 9.48 -18.11
C ILE A 157 10.65 10.69 -18.74
N ARG A 158 11.99 10.71 -18.74
CA ARG A 158 12.79 11.74 -19.41
C ARG A 158 13.33 11.23 -20.74
N VAL A 159 12.95 11.89 -21.84
CA VAL A 159 13.50 11.60 -23.17
C VAL A 159 14.94 12.13 -23.30
N ASN A 160 15.83 11.31 -23.84
CA ASN A 160 17.20 11.73 -24.15
C ASN A 160 17.20 12.58 -25.43
N ALA A 161 17.31 13.90 -25.28
CA ALA A 161 17.31 14.87 -26.38
C ALA A 161 18.43 14.65 -27.42
N LEU A 162 19.50 13.92 -27.09
CA LEU A 162 20.55 13.54 -28.07
C LEU A 162 20.10 12.45 -29.04
N LYS A 163 19.00 11.75 -28.75
CA LYS A 163 18.50 10.60 -29.52
C LYS A 163 17.12 10.83 -30.14
N GLY A 164 16.45 11.92 -29.83
CA GLY A 164 15.11 12.25 -30.34
C GLY A 164 14.35 13.17 -29.39
N ASP A 165 13.11 13.49 -29.76
CA ASP A 165 12.21 14.33 -28.99
C ASP A 165 11.04 13.54 -28.37
N ARG A 166 10.19 14.26 -27.63
CA ARG A 166 9.03 13.69 -26.94
C ARG A 166 8.00 13.10 -27.90
N GLU A 167 7.76 13.76 -29.03
CA GLU A 167 6.73 13.32 -29.99
C GLU A 167 7.15 12.00 -30.65
N ALA A 168 8.43 11.86 -31.02
CA ALA A 168 8.99 10.64 -31.57
C ALA A 168 8.99 9.46 -30.58
N ALA A 169 9.16 9.73 -29.29
CA ALA A 169 9.15 8.69 -28.25
C ALA A 169 7.74 8.17 -27.93
N MET A 170 6.70 8.99 -28.13
CA MET A 170 5.36 8.71 -27.62
C MET A 170 4.68 7.46 -28.20
N PRO A 171 4.79 7.16 -29.51
CA PRO A 171 4.23 5.91 -30.06
C PRO A 171 4.79 4.65 -29.40
N GLY A 172 6.06 4.65 -28.99
CA GLY A 172 6.70 3.51 -28.33
C GLY A 172 6.32 3.34 -26.85
N LEU A 173 5.68 4.34 -26.25
CA LEU A 173 5.18 4.31 -24.87
C LEU A 173 3.69 4.00 -24.78
N ALA A 174 2.97 4.00 -25.91
CA ALA A 174 1.58 3.61 -25.95
C ALA A 174 1.45 2.14 -25.55
N HIS A 175 0.72 1.88 -24.47
CA HIS A 175 0.40 0.52 -24.06
C HIS A 175 -0.59 -0.07 -25.08
N HIS A 176 -0.28 -1.24 -25.65
CA HIS A 176 -1.27 -2.08 -26.31
C HIS A 176 -2.26 -2.66 -25.30
#